data_AF-A0A847X508-F1
#
_entry.id   AF-A0A847X508-F1
#
_cell.length_a   1.000
_cell.length_b   1.000
_cell.length_c   1.000
_cell.angle_alpha   90.00
_cell.angle_beta   90.00
_cell.angle_gamma   90.00
#
_symmetry.space_group_name_H-M   'P 1'
#
loop_
_entity.id
_entity.type
_entity.pdbx_description
1 polymer ?
#
loop_
_entity_poly.entity_id
_entity_poly.type
_entity_poly.pdbx_seq_one_letter_code
_entity_poly.pdbx_strand_id
1 'polypeptide(L)'
;MKKLTCLLALLLIFTAAACGKPADKDRVSENKVSTEFASTDKNKVLYDKDDIKVTFLEMAEDEYSYTVKLSYDNKTDKKYDIQTRNVKINGKDTNSIGFSDEIAPSTVTEGDGIGIYKAELQKETIEKPESLKGDFVVIYNNTEEARKFPFTINFK
;
A
#
# COMPACT_ATOMS: atom_id res chain seq x y z
N MET A 1 28.71 34.72 -49.80
CA MET A 1 29.81 33.97 -50.45
C MET A 1 29.75 32.52 -50.02
N LYS A 2 29.83 31.62 -51.01
CA LYS A 2 30.13 30.17 -50.96
C LYS A 2 29.12 29.23 -50.28
N LYS A 3 28.28 28.68 -51.16
CA LYS A 3 27.64 27.37 -51.11
C LYS A 3 28.68 26.27 -50.85
N LEU A 4 28.33 25.25 -50.06
CA LEU A 4 28.93 23.92 -50.24
C LEU A 4 27.88 22.85 -49.97
N THR A 5 27.28 22.42 -51.08
CA THR A 5 26.51 21.19 -51.24
C THR A 5 27.53 20.05 -51.33
N CYS A 6 27.33 18.96 -50.58
CA CYS A 6 27.98 17.68 -50.91
C CYS A 6 26.91 16.59 -50.96
N LEU A 7 26.80 16.02 -52.16
CA LEU A 7 25.92 14.96 -52.58
C LEU A 7 26.45 13.59 -52.07
N LEU A 8 25.51 12.76 -51.64
CA LEU A 8 25.28 11.36 -52.05
C LEU A 8 26.43 10.32 -51.99
N ALA A 9 26.22 9.26 -51.21
CA ALA A 9 26.60 7.90 -51.60
C ALA A 9 25.59 6.87 -51.08
N LEU A 10 25.37 5.86 -51.92
CA LEU A 10 24.28 4.87 -51.96
C LEU A 10 24.30 3.80 -50.86
N LEU A 11 23.07 3.42 -50.48
CA LEU A 11 22.51 2.07 -50.21
C LEU A 11 23.41 0.83 -50.23
N LEU A 12 23.26 -0.02 -49.20
CA LEU A 12 23.26 -1.49 -49.29
C LEU A 12 22.37 -2.09 -48.18
N ILE A 13 21.59 -3.10 -48.53
CA ILE A 13 20.42 -3.61 -47.80
C ILE A 13 20.65 -5.02 -47.25
N PHE A 14 19.92 -5.33 -46.16
CA PHE A 14 19.50 -6.62 -45.60
C PHE A 14 20.54 -7.60 -45.03
N THR A 15 20.41 -7.90 -43.74
CA THR A 15 19.90 -9.21 -43.27
C THR A 15 19.41 -9.10 -41.82
N ALA A 16 18.24 -9.68 -41.54
CA ALA A 16 17.70 -9.84 -40.19
C ALA A 16 18.57 -10.79 -39.36
N ALA A 17 18.89 -10.38 -38.14
CA ALA A 17 19.17 -11.28 -37.03
C ALA A 17 18.44 -10.74 -35.80
N ALA A 18 17.34 -11.42 -35.48
CA ALA A 18 16.67 -11.29 -34.20
C ALA A 18 17.62 -11.77 -33.09
N CYS A 19 17.94 -10.89 -32.15
CA CYS A 19 18.30 -11.27 -30.79
C CYS A 19 17.76 -10.20 -29.87
N GLY A 20 16.65 -10.54 -29.21
CA GLY A 20 16.10 -9.73 -28.13
C GLY A 20 17.14 -9.57 -27.03
N LYS A 21 17.35 -8.33 -26.63
CA LYS A 21 17.80 -8.02 -25.27
C LYS A 21 16.59 -7.41 -24.57
N PRO A 22 15.98 -8.10 -23.58
CA PRO A 22 15.11 -7.39 -22.66
C PRO A 22 15.97 -6.36 -21.94
N ALA A 23 15.52 -5.11 -21.97
CA ALA A 23 16.06 -4.05 -21.15
C ALA A 23 15.95 -4.50 -19.70
N ASP A 24 17.11 -4.73 -19.08
CA ASP A 24 17.23 -4.92 -17.65
C ASP A 24 16.86 -3.59 -16.98
N LYS A 25 15.56 -3.43 -16.71
CA LYS A 25 15.13 -2.51 -15.67
C LYS A 25 15.54 -3.19 -14.38
N ASP A 26 16.72 -2.82 -13.89
CA ASP A 26 17.03 -2.81 -12.47
C ASP A 26 15.90 -2.07 -11.76
N ARG A 27 14.85 -2.82 -11.40
CA ARG A 27 13.91 -2.43 -10.37
C ARG A 27 14.73 -2.46 -9.10
N VAL A 28 15.21 -1.29 -8.71
CA VAL A 28 15.60 -1.02 -7.33
C VAL A 28 14.44 -1.50 -6.46
N SER A 29 14.61 -2.70 -5.91
CA SER A 29 13.77 -3.22 -4.85
C SER A 29 14.05 -2.32 -3.66
N GLU A 30 13.25 -1.27 -3.48
CA GLU A 30 13.10 -0.64 -2.17
C GLU A 30 12.82 -1.79 -1.21
N ASN A 31 13.78 -2.09 -0.36
CA ASN A 31 13.62 -3.03 0.73
C ASN A 31 12.67 -2.34 1.72
N LYS A 32 11.36 -2.33 1.41
CA LYS A 32 10.33 -1.70 2.22
C LYS A 32 10.21 -2.53 3.50
N VAL A 33 10.92 -2.09 4.53
CA VAL A 33 10.81 -2.66 5.88
C VAL A 33 9.35 -2.51 6.32
N SER A 34 8.67 -3.64 6.50
CA SER A 34 7.30 -3.72 7.01
C SER A 34 7.27 -3.29 8.47
N THR A 35 6.30 -2.46 8.85
CA THR A 35 6.03 -2.21 10.27
C THR A 35 5.31 -3.42 10.86
N GLU A 36 6.00 -4.15 11.74
CA GLU A 36 5.44 -5.30 12.44
C GLU A 36 4.95 -4.92 13.84
N PHE A 37 3.76 -5.40 14.23
CA PHE A 37 3.18 -5.19 15.55
C PHE A 37 2.24 -6.35 15.95
N ALA A 38 1.90 -6.44 17.23
CA ALA A 38 0.97 -7.46 17.76
C ALA A 38 -0.44 -6.88 17.97
N SER A 39 -1.48 -7.72 17.85
CA SER A 39 -2.87 -7.34 18.14
C SER A 39 -3.09 -6.86 19.58
N THR A 40 -2.19 -7.23 20.49
CA THR A 40 -2.18 -6.82 21.90
C THR A 40 -1.43 -5.52 22.17
N ASP A 41 -0.70 -4.99 21.18
CA ASP A 41 -0.05 -3.69 21.32
C ASP A 41 -1.12 -2.61 21.47
N LYS A 42 -0.85 -1.54 22.21
CA LYS A 42 -1.76 -0.41 22.35
C LYS A 42 -1.05 0.89 22.03
N ASN A 43 -1.75 1.79 21.34
CA ASN A 43 -1.22 3.11 20.96
C ASN A 43 0.14 3.04 20.22
N LYS A 44 0.29 2.06 19.33
CA LYS A 44 1.53 1.83 18.58
C LYS A 44 1.57 2.72 17.34
N VAL A 45 2.54 3.63 17.27
CA VAL A 45 2.79 4.42 16.06
C VAL A 45 3.27 3.50 14.94
N LEU A 46 2.53 3.50 13.82
CA LEU A 46 2.80 2.69 12.63
C LEU A 46 3.56 3.48 11.55
N TYR A 47 3.27 4.78 11.47
CA TYR A 47 3.84 5.73 10.53
C TYR A 47 3.81 7.12 11.17
N ASP A 48 4.88 7.90 11.00
CA ASP A 48 4.99 9.29 11.46
C ASP A 48 6.03 10.02 10.60
N LYS A 49 5.58 10.57 9.46
CA LYS A 49 6.40 11.32 8.51
C LYS A 49 5.52 12.29 7.73
N ASP A 50 6.12 13.36 7.23
CA ASP A 50 5.48 14.33 6.33
C ASP A 50 4.12 14.83 6.85
N ASP A 51 4.08 15.17 8.14
CA ASP A 51 2.90 15.73 8.83
C ASP A 51 1.67 14.78 8.87
N ILE A 52 1.86 13.51 8.56
CA ILE A 52 0.86 12.45 8.71
C ILE A 52 1.40 11.40 9.68
N LYS A 53 0.60 11.08 10.69
CA LYS A 53 0.88 10.01 11.65
C LYS A 53 -0.29 9.05 11.75
N VAL A 54 0.01 7.76 11.70
CA VAL A 54 -0.96 6.66 11.83
C VAL A 54 -0.62 5.86 13.07
N THR A 55 -1.59 5.69 13.95
CA THR A 55 -1.42 4.97 15.23
C THR A 55 -2.41 3.83 15.31
N PHE A 56 -1.91 2.63 15.60
CA PHE A 56 -2.75 1.52 16.02
C PHE A 56 -3.21 1.73 17.46
N LEU A 57 -4.53 1.76 17.65
CA LEU A 57 -5.13 1.95 18.97
C LEU A 57 -5.28 0.61 19.68
N GLU A 58 -6.05 -0.29 19.07
CA GLU A 58 -6.35 -1.62 19.60
C GLU A 58 -6.97 -2.55 18.54
N MET A 59 -7.01 -3.84 18.85
CA MET A 59 -7.84 -4.81 18.14
C MET A 59 -9.18 -4.94 18.86
N ALA A 60 -10.27 -4.55 18.20
CA ALA A 60 -11.62 -4.78 18.68
C ALA A 60 -12.16 -6.10 18.12
N GLU A 61 -12.98 -6.81 18.89
CA GLU A 61 -13.67 -8.02 18.44
C GLU A 61 -15.13 -7.97 18.86
N ASP A 62 -16.02 -8.28 17.91
CA ASP A 62 -17.44 -8.52 18.16
C ASP A 62 -17.89 -9.87 17.58
N GLU A 63 -19.20 -10.14 17.58
CA GLU A 63 -19.76 -11.39 17.07
C GLU A 63 -19.45 -11.61 15.57
N TYR A 64 -19.27 -10.54 14.80
CA TYR A 64 -19.22 -10.57 13.34
C TYR A 64 -17.81 -10.29 12.78
N SER A 65 -16.95 -9.62 13.52
CA SER A 65 -15.70 -9.08 12.99
C SER A 65 -14.58 -8.96 14.02
N TYR A 66 -13.35 -8.96 13.51
CA TYR A 66 -12.19 -8.35 14.16
C TYR A 66 -11.95 -6.99 13.49
N THR A 67 -11.74 -5.93 14.26
CA THR A 67 -11.50 -4.59 13.71
C THR A 67 -10.18 -4.01 14.21
N VAL A 68 -9.29 -3.67 13.29
CA VAL A 68 -8.05 -2.94 13.59
C VAL A 68 -8.39 -1.46 13.75
N LYS A 69 -8.44 -0.95 14.99
CA LYS A 69 -8.73 0.46 15.27
C LYS A 69 -7.50 1.33 15.09
N LEU A 70 -7.67 2.44 14.38
CA LEU A 70 -6.60 3.35 13.97
C LEU A 70 -6.98 4.79 14.31
N SER A 71 -5.98 5.59 14.69
CA SER A 71 -6.09 7.05 14.67
C SER A 71 -5.14 7.66 13.66
N TYR A 72 -5.55 8.80 13.13
CA TYR A 72 -4.83 9.57 12.13
C TYR A 72 -4.66 10.99 12.65
N ASP A 73 -3.41 11.45 12.70
CA ASP A 73 -3.05 12.84 13.01
C ASP A 73 -2.49 13.44 11.72
N ASN A 74 -3.27 14.34 11.12
CA ASN A 74 -2.93 15.03 9.89
C ASN A 74 -2.76 16.51 10.18
N LYS A 75 -1.51 16.97 10.12
CA LYS A 75 -1.13 18.36 10.38
C LYS A 75 -1.03 19.18 9.10
N THR A 76 -1.35 18.59 7.95
CA THR A 76 -1.41 19.31 6.68
C THR A 76 -2.75 20.01 6.51
N ASP A 77 -2.82 20.93 5.55
CA ASP A 77 -4.05 21.58 5.09
C ASP A 77 -4.85 20.74 4.08
N LYS A 78 -4.38 19.54 3.74
CA LYS A 78 -4.98 18.65 2.76
C LYS A 78 -5.78 17.54 3.42
N LYS A 79 -6.86 17.16 2.76
CA LYS A 79 -7.63 15.96 3.06
C LYS A 79 -7.06 14.77 2.30
N TYR A 80 -6.98 13.62 2.94
CA TYR A 80 -6.56 12.37 2.31
C TYR A 80 -7.55 11.25 2.60
N ASP A 81 -7.44 10.17 1.84
CA ASP A 81 -7.98 8.87 2.22
C ASP A 81 -6.82 7.93 2.54
N ILE A 82 -7.01 7.01 3.49
CA ILE A 82 -6.08 5.91 3.72
C ILE A 82 -6.76 4.59 3.41
N GLN A 83 -6.18 3.84 2.48
CA GLN A 83 -6.70 2.55 2.05
C GLN A 83 -5.79 1.42 2.48
N THR A 84 -6.38 0.25 2.72
CA THR A 84 -5.64 -1.01 2.77
C THR A 84 -5.60 -1.65 1.39
N ARG A 85 -4.41 -2.03 0.92
CA ARG A 85 -4.23 -2.75 -0.35
C ARG A 85 -3.37 -3.99 -0.17
N ASN A 86 -3.46 -4.93 -1.12
CA ASN A 86 -2.68 -6.17 -1.14
C ASN A 86 -2.80 -6.98 0.16
N VAL A 87 -4.01 -7.02 0.71
CA VAL A 87 -4.26 -7.63 2.01
C VAL A 87 -4.21 -9.16 1.90
N LYS A 88 -3.48 -9.76 2.85
CA LYS A 88 -3.39 -11.21 3.04
C LYS A 88 -3.68 -11.56 4.49
N ILE A 89 -4.52 -12.57 4.70
CA ILE A 89 -4.74 -13.18 6.03
C ILE A 89 -4.16 -14.58 6.02
N ASN A 90 -3.32 -14.88 7.00
CA ASN A 90 -2.62 -16.18 7.11
C ASN A 90 -1.92 -16.57 5.79
N GLY A 91 -1.39 -15.57 5.07
CA GLY A 91 -0.74 -15.72 3.77
C GLY A 91 -1.67 -15.86 2.55
N LYS A 92 -2.99 -16.00 2.76
CA LYS A 92 -3.99 -16.10 1.69
C LYS A 92 -4.46 -14.72 1.25
N ASP A 93 -4.62 -14.52 -0.05
CA ASP A 93 -5.18 -13.28 -0.61
C ASP A 93 -6.64 -13.12 -0.22
N THR A 94 -7.01 -11.94 0.28
CA THR A 94 -8.40 -11.63 0.64
C THR A 94 -8.89 -10.45 -0.18
N ASN A 95 -9.64 -10.72 -1.25
CA ASN A 95 -10.21 -9.67 -2.09
C ASN A 95 -11.37 -8.92 -1.40
N SER A 96 -11.90 -9.49 -0.31
CA SER A 96 -13.05 -8.96 0.43
C SER A 96 -12.69 -7.93 1.50
N ILE A 97 -11.39 -7.72 1.78
CA ILE A 97 -10.92 -6.81 2.83
C ILE A 97 -10.34 -5.57 2.15
N GLY A 98 -11.26 -4.67 1.78
CA GLY A 98 -10.96 -3.32 1.32
C GLY A 98 -11.47 -2.33 2.34
N PHE A 99 -10.58 -1.50 2.87
CA PHE A 99 -10.91 -0.47 3.84
C PHE A 99 -10.44 0.90 3.33
N SER A 100 -11.19 1.95 3.62
CA SER A 100 -10.88 3.33 3.30
C SER A 100 -11.39 4.24 4.39
N ASP A 101 -10.50 4.97 5.05
CA ASP A 101 -10.84 6.03 6.01
C ASP A 101 -10.50 7.39 5.44
N GLU A 102 -11.35 8.38 5.73
CA GLU A 102 -11.02 9.79 5.48
C GLU A 102 -10.11 10.33 6.58
N ILE A 103 -9.06 11.04 6.17
CA ILE A 103 -8.14 11.77 7.04
C ILE A 103 -8.37 13.26 6.82
N ALA A 104 -9.15 13.86 7.72
CA ALA A 104 -9.47 15.28 7.70
C ALA A 104 -8.20 16.16 7.91
N PRO A 105 -8.14 17.37 7.31
CA PRO A 105 -7.01 18.28 7.47
C PRO A 105 -6.92 18.87 8.88
N SER A 106 -5.70 19.16 9.33
CA SER A 106 -5.40 19.88 10.58
C SER A 106 -6.09 19.32 11.83
N THR A 107 -6.27 18.00 11.92
CA THR A 107 -6.98 17.37 13.03
C THR A 107 -6.47 15.95 13.32
N VAL A 108 -6.87 15.45 14.49
CA VAL A 108 -6.76 14.04 14.85
C VAL A 108 -8.14 13.40 14.71
N THR A 109 -8.24 12.30 13.96
CA THR A 109 -9.46 11.51 13.83
C THR A 109 -9.22 10.06 14.23
N GLU A 110 -10.23 9.43 14.81
CA GLU A 110 -10.31 7.97 14.92
C GLU A 110 -11.09 7.46 13.72
N GLY A 111 -10.53 6.46 13.05
CA GLY A 111 -11.13 5.86 11.87
C GLY A 111 -12.15 4.77 12.19
N ASP A 112 -12.85 4.31 11.15
CA ASP A 112 -13.75 3.16 11.27
C ASP A 112 -12.94 1.86 11.57
N GLY A 113 -11.70 1.80 11.08
CA GLY A 113 -10.77 0.70 11.24
C GLY A 113 -10.94 -0.45 10.24
N ILE A 114 -9.91 -1.28 10.12
CA ILE A 114 -9.89 -2.38 9.15
C ILE A 114 -10.75 -3.54 9.67
N GLY A 115 -11.92 -3.72 9.08
CA GLY A 115 -12.83 -4.84 9.40
C GLY A 115 -12.41 -6.15 8.73
N ILE A 116 -12.21 -7.19 9.54
CA ILE A 116 -12.00 -8.57 9.14
C ILE A 116 -13.25 -9.36 9.52
N TYR A 117 -14.13 -9.57 8.55
CA TYR A 117 -15.40 -10.26 8.79
C TYR A 117 -15.19 -11.76 8.99
N LYS A 118 -15.74 -12.31 10.09
CA LYS A 118 -15.65 -13.74 10.42
C LYS A 118 -16.26 -14.63 9.34
N ALA A 119 -17.29 -14.15 8.64
CA ALA A 119 -17.87 -14.85 7.49
C ALA A 119 -16.87 -15.03 6.33
N GLU A 120 -15.98 -14.06 6.09
CA GLU A 120 -14.94 -14.18 5.05
C GLU A 120 -13.84 -15.15 5.49
N LEU A 121 -13.49 -15.15 6.78
CA LEU A 121 -12.55 -16.12 7.34
C LEU A 121 -13.06 -17.56 7.21
N GLN A 122 -14.35 -17.79 7.50
CA GLN A 122 -14.98 -19.10 7.39
C GLN A 122 -14.96 -19.64 5.96
N LYS A 123 -15.18 -18.80 4.93
CA LYS A 123 -15.06 -19.21 3.51
C LYS A 123 -13.67 -19.75 3.19
N GLU A 124 -12.64 -19.21 3.83
CA GLU A 124 -11.25 -19.60 3.68
C GLU A 124 -10.80 -20.71 4.66
N THR A 125 -11.75 -21.27 5.43
CA THR A 125 -11.50 -22.26 6.50
C THR A 125 -10.51 -21.74 7.56
N ILE A 126 -10.59 -20.44 7.85
CA ILE A 126 -9.84 -19.77 8.92
C ILE A 126 -10.78 -19.57 10.11
N GLU A 127 -10.47 -20.21 11.24
CA GLU A 127 -11.26 -20.04 12.48
C GLU A 127 -10.91 -18.72 13.19
N LYS A 128 -9.61 -18.43 13.32
CA LYS A 128 -9.07 -17.19 13.90
C LYS A 128 -7.91 -16.68 13.02
N PRO A 129 -7.83 -15.37 12.76
CA PRO A 129 -6.67 -14.82 12.05
C PRO A 129 -5.41 -14.95 12.93
N GLU A 130 -4.30 -15.36 12.31
CA GLU A 130 -2.97 -15.45 12.94
C GLU A 130 -2.08 -14.29 12.47
N SER A 131 -2.23 -13.88 11.20
CA SER A 131 -1.53 -12.73 10.65
C SER A 131 -2.38 -11.97 9.64
N LEU A 132 -2.22 -10.64 9.62
CA LEU A 132 -2.72 -9.74 8.59
C LEU A 132 -1.52 -9.00 8.00
N LYS A 133 -1.32 -9.10 6.69
CA LYS A 133 -0.29 -8.35 5.96
C LYS A 133 -0.95 -7.50 4.90
N GLY A 134 -0.42 -6.31 4.67
CA GLY A 134 -0.93 -5.44 3.62
C GLY A 134 -0.11 -4.16 3.50
N ASP A 135 -0.62 -3.26 2.67
CA ASP A 135 -0.10 -1.92 2.50
C ASP A 135 -1.14 -0.91 2.96
N PHE A 136 -0.73 0.05 3.77
CA PHE A 136 -1.45 1.31 3.89
C PHE A 136 -1.06 2.20 2.72
N VAL A 137 -2.06 2.78 2.06
CA VAL A 137 -1.89 3.68 0.92
C VAL A 137 -2.64 4.97 1.20
N VAL A 138 -1.90 6.06 1.40
CA VAL A 138 -2.46 7.40 1.56
C VAL A 138 -2.69 7.99 0.18
N ILE A 139 -3.91 8.43 -0.07
CA ILE A 139 -4.40 8.87 -1.37
C ILE A 139 -4.87 10.31 -1.26
N TYR A 140 -4.41 11.14 -2.19
CA TYR A 140 -4.87 12.52 -2.35
C TYR A 140 -5.80 12.62 -3.56
N ASN A 141 -6.89 13.39 -3.43
CA ASN A 141 -7.88 13.62 -4.48
C ASN A 141 -8.34 12.33 -5.20
N ASN A 142 -8.61 11.27 -4.43
CA ASN A 142 -9.09 9.95 -4.88
C ASN A 142 -8.17 9.17 -5.86
N THR A 143 -7.05 9.74 -6.31
CA THR A 143 -6.31 9.20 -7.47
C THR A 143 -4.80 9.19 -7.27
N GLU A 144 -4.25 10.12 -6.51
CA GLU A 144 -2.80 10.24 -6.33
C GLU A 144 -2.36 9.43 -5.11
N GLU A 145 -1.53 8.41 -5.31
CA GLU A 145 -0.85 7.73 -4.21
C GLU A 145 0.23 8.68 -3.64
N ALA A 146 -0.11 9.32 -2.53
CA ALA A 146 0.81 10.20 -1.84
C ALA A 146 1.87 9.37 -1.10
N ARG A 147 1.46 8.33 -0.37
CA ARG A 147 2.37 7.52 0.46
C ARG A 147 1.92 6.07 0.47
N LYS A 148 2.89 5.16 0.63
CA LYS A 148 2.64 3.73 0.78
C LYS A 148 3.63 3.09 1.74
N PHE A 149 3.12 2.45 2.79
CA PHE A 149 3.94 1.73 3.77
C PHE A 149 3.33 0.36 4.11
N PRO A 150 4.14 -0.72 4.05
CA PRO A 150 3.69 -2.06 4.39
C PRO A 150 3.55 -2.24 5.90
N PHE A 151 2.62 -3.11 6.29
CA PHE A 151 2.42 -3.49 7.68
C PHE A 151 2.23 -4.99 7.83
N THR A 152 2.47 -5.48 9.05
CA THR A 152 2.15 -6.85 9.47
C THR A 152 1.62 -6.83 10.90
N ILE A 153 0.42 -7.38 11.08
CA ILE A 153 -0.18 -7.62 12.40
C ILE A 153 -0.03 -9.10 12.72
N ASN A 154 0.55 -9.40 13.88
CA ASN A 154 0.57 -10.74 14.45
C ASN A 154 -0.54 -10.85 15.50
N PHE A 155 -1.49 -11.74 15.30
CA PHE A 155 -2.58 -11.96 16.25
C PHE A 155 -2.07 -12.87 17.38
N LYS A 156 -2.14 -12.36 18.61
CA LYS A 156 -1.77 -13.09 19.83
C LYS A 156 -3.00 -13.36 20.69
#